data_AF-A0A0C2SDT4-F1
#
_entry.id   AF-A0A0C2SDT4-F1
#
_cell.length_a   1.000
_cell.length_b   1.000
_cell.length_c   1.000
_cell.angle_alpha   90.00
_cell.angle_beta   90.00
_cell.angle_gamma   90.00
#
_symmetry.space_group_name_H-M   'P 1'
#
loop_
_entity.id
_entity.type
_entity.pdbx_description
1 polymer ?
#
loop_
_entity_poly.entity_id
_entity_poly.type
_entity_poly.pdbx_seq_one_letter_code
_entity_poly.pdbx_strand_id
1 'polypeptide(L)'
;MIALTNVSGFDGTGKSFEKVTILIENGIFNEISKDLKIPSNATVIDVTGKFVTPGLLNAHTHLGVHAGGVGAPGHDINETSDPMTV
;
A
#
# COMPACT_ATOMS: atom_id res chain seq x y z
N MET A 1 18.00 -3.08 7.52
CA MET A 1 17.83 -3.67 6.18
C MET A 1 16.77 -4.75 6.26
N ILE A 2 15.86 -4.80 5.30
CA ILE A 2 14.75 -5.77 5.25
C ILE A 2 14.79 -6.49 3.91
N ALA A 3 14.59 -7.81 3.90
CA ALA A 3 14.41 -8.60 2.70
C ALA A 3 13.02 -9.23 2.71
N LEU A 4 12.18 -8.91 1.73
CA LEU A 4 10.90 -9.58 1.51
C LEU A 4 11.12 -10.74 0.54
N THR A 5 10.78 -11.97 0.91
CA THR A 5 10.96 -13.16 0.07
C THR A 5 9.63 -13.71 -0.44
N ASN A 6 9.68 -14.44 -1.56
CA ASN A 6 8.51 -15.03 -2.22
C ASN A 6 7.45 -13.99 -2.59
N VAL A 7 7.90 -12.80 -3.00
CA VAL A 7 7.00 -11.71 -3.35
C VAL A 7 6.39 -11.96 -4.71
N SER A 8 5.05 -11.92 -4.76
CA SER A 8 4.28 -11.85 -5.99
C SER A 8 3.41 -10.60 -5.95
N GLY A 9 3.17 -9.97 -7.11
CA GLY A 9 2.66 -8.60 -7.10
C GLY A 9 2.46 -7.96 -8.45
N PHE A 10 2.13 -6.67 -8.40
CA PHE A 10 2.07 -5.78 -9.56
C PHE A 10 3.00 -4.60 -9.33
N ASP A 11 3.66 -4.10 -10.38
CA ASP A 11 4.66 -3.02 -10.28
C ASP A 11 4.08 -1.60 -10.44
N GLY A 12 2.76 -1.50 -10.70
CA GLY A 12 2.08 -0.22 -10.97
C GLY A 12 2.15 0.25 -12.43
N THR A 13 2.91 -0.46 -13.30
CA THR A 13 2.97 -0.21 -14.75
C THR A 13 2.06 -1.14 -15.56
N GLY A 14 1.29 -1.98 -14.86
CA GLY A 14 0.43 -3.02 -15.44
C GLY A 14 1.12 -4.38 -15.58
N LYS A 15 2.37 -4.53 -15.12
CA LYS A 15 3.08 -5.81 -15.13
C LYS A 15 2.97 -6.51 -13.79
N SER A 16 2.78 -7.82 -13.84
CA SER A 16 2.88 -8.69 -12.68
C SER A 16 4.27 -9.30 -12.57
N PHE A 17 4.62 -9.72 -11.36
CA PHE A 17 5.83 -10.48 -11.06
C PHE A 17 5.53 -11.55 -10.00
N GLU A 18 6.34 -12.60 -9.97
CA GLU A 18 6.12 -13.73 -9.08
C GLU A 18 7.42 -14.27 -8.50
N LYS A 19 7.36 -14.66 -7.22
CA LYS A 19 8.44 -15.32 -6.47
C LYS A 19 9.78 -14.59 -6.57
N VAL A 20 9.76 -13.26 -6.44
CA VAL A 20 10.97 -12.44 -6.36
C VAL A 20 11.33 -12.15 -4.91
N THR A 21 12.55 -11.69 -4.68
CA THR A 21 12.99 -11.11 -3.42
C THR A 21 13.19 -9.61 -3.59
N ILE A 22 12.73 -8.82 -2.63
CA ILE A 22 12.90 -7.36 -2.59
C ILE A 22 13.80 -7.00 -1.41
N LEU A 23 14.94 -6.36 -1.68
CA LEU A 23 15.83 -5.82 -0.65
C LEU A 23 15.55 -4.34 -0.42
N ILE A 24 15.29 -3.98 0.84
CA ILE A 24 15.00 -2.62 1.28
C ILE A 24 16.10 -2.16 2.22
N GLU A 25 16.76 -1.07 1.85
CA GLU A 25 17.82 -0.43 2.62
C GLU A 25 17.50 1.06 2.78
N ASN A 26 17.54 1.55 4.03
CA ASN A 26 17.25 2.95 4.37
C ASN A 26 15.92 3.48 3.81
N GLY A 27 14.90 2.62 3.74
CA GLY A 27 13.56 2.95 3.21
C GLY A 27 13.47 2.95 1.68
N ILE A 28 14.54 2.60 0.97
CA ILE A 28 14.60 2.55 -0.49
C ILE A 28 14.66 1.10 -0.95
N PHE A 29 13.98 0.81 -2.06
CA PHE A 29 14.10 -0.47 -2.76
C PHE A 29 15.46 -0.53 -3.46
N ASN A 30 16.40 -1.28 -2.90
CA ASN A 30 17.76 -1.36 -3.41
C ASN A 30 17.87 -2.36 -4.59
N GLU A 31 17.21 -3.51 -4.47
CA GLU A 31 17.24 -4.54 -5.52
C GLU A 31 15.98 -5.42 -5.47
N ILE A 32 15.50 -5.84 -6.64
CA ILE A 32 14.36 -6.74 -6.81
C ILE A 32 14.76 -7.82 -7.82
N SER A 33 14.91 -9.07 -7.39
CA SER A 33 15.36 -10.18 -8.25
C SER A 33 14.94 -11.55 -7.70
N LYS A 34 14.83 -12.56 -8.57
CA LYS A 34 14.59 -13.95 -8.16
C LYS A 34 15.81 -14.60 -7.49
N ASP A 35 17.00 -14.19 -7.91
CA ASP A 35 18.28 -14.80 -7.50
C ASP A 35 19.08 -13.90 -6.53
N LEU A 36 18.37 -13.02 -5.82
CA LEU A 36 18.96 -12.06 -4.89
C LEU A 36 19.62 -12.78 -3.71
N LYS A 37 20.91 -12.51 -3.47
CA LYS A 37 21.62 -12.98 -2.27
C LYS A 37 21.31 -12.06 -1.10
N ILE A 38 20.56 -12.59 -0.13
CA ILE A 38 20.14 -11.83 1.05
C ILE A 38 21.34 -11.59 1.98
N PRO A 39 21.67 -10.34 2.34
CA PRO A 39 22.71 -10.04 3.31
C PRO A 39 22.41 -10.65 4.68
N SER A 40 23.43 -11.15 5.38
CA SER A 40 23.26 -11.87 6.66
C SER A 40 22.70 -11.02 7.80
N ASN A 41 22.80 -9.70 7.69
CA ASN A 41 22.26 -8.73 8.65
C ASN A 41 20.86 -8.21 8.28
N ALA A 42 20.25 -8.71 7.19
CA ALA A 42 18.90 -8.32 6.80
C ALA A 42 17.85 -9.06 7.65
N THR A 43 16.80 -8.34 8.05
CA THR A 43 15.59 -8.97 8.59
C THR A 43 14.80 -9.58 7.44
N VAL A 44 14.60 -10.90 7.46
CA VAL A 44 13.90 -11.62 6.39
C VAL A 44 12.42 -11.77 6.75
N ILE A 45 11.55 -11.43 5.81
CA ILE A 45 10.10 -11.56 5.95
C ILE A 45 9.58 -12.35 4.74
N ASP A 46 9.03 -13.53 4.99
CA ASP A 46 8.38 -14.33 3.96
C ASP A 46 6.92 -13.89 3.78
N VAL A 47 6.57 -13.52 2.55
CA VAL A 47 5.22 -13.05 2.20
C VAL A 47 4.48 -14.04 1.29
N THR A 48 4.87 -15.31 1.30
CA THR A 48 4.18 -16.37 0.55
C THR A 48 2.66 -16.31 0.72
N GLY A 49 1.94 -16.38 -0.40
CA GLY A 49 0.48 -16.32 -0.43
C GLY A 49 -0.11 -14.91 -0.29
N LYS A 50 0.73 -13.88 -0.20
CA LYS A 50 0.31 -12.47 -0.17
C LYS A 50 0.72 -11.77 -1.47
N PHE A 51 0.02 -10.69 -1.79
CA PHE A 51 0.36 -9.79 -2.89
C PHE A 51 1.00 -8.52 -2.38
N VAL A 52 2.02 -8.04 -3.10
CA VAL A 52 2.63 -6.72 -2.89
C VAL A 52 2.34 -5.81 -4.08
N THR A 53 1.98 -4.58 -3.79
CA THR A 53 1.73 -3.52 -4.76
C THR A 53 2.50 -2.26 -4.35
N PRO A 54 2.65 -1.27 -5.25
CA PRO A 54 2.97 0.09 -4.81
C PRO A 54 2.00 0.53 -3.72
N GLY A 55 2.48 1.38 -2.81
CA GLY A 55 1.63 2.01 -1.82
C GLY A 55 0.51 2.79 -2.50
N LEU A 56 -0.70 2.68 -1.96
CA LEU A 56 -1.83 3.46 -2.47
C LEU A 56 -1.62 4.94 -2.15
N LEU A 57 -1.92 5.80 -3.11
CA LEU A 57 -1.94 7.25 -2.95
C LEU A 57 -3.39 7.72 -2.87
N ASN A 58 -3.75 8.39 -1.79
CA ASN A 58 -5.03 9.08 -1.69
C ASN A 58 -4.84 10.56 -2.05
N ALA A 59 -5.34 10.97 -3.22
CA ALA A 59 -5.23 12.34 -3.71
C ALA A 59 -6.31 13.28 -3.17
N HIS A 60 -7.40 12.74 -2.62
CA HIS A 60 -8.53 13.55 -2.14
C HIS A 60 -9.16 12.92 -0.91
N THR A 61 -9.08 13.64 0.21
CA THR A 61 -9.70 13.20 1.46
C THR A 61 -10.28 14.40 2.19
N HIS A 62 -11.33 14.14 2.96
CA HIS A 62 -11.80 15.02 4.01
C HIS A 62 -11.36 14.38 5.32
N LEU A 63 -10.32 14.93 5.97
CA LEU A 63 -9.81 14.39 7.23
C LEU A 63 -10.72 14.80 8.38
N GLY A 64 -11.40 13.83 8.99
CA GLY A 64 -12.35 14.03 10.09
C GLY A 64 -13.78 14.31 9.62
N VAL A 65 -14.71 14.39 10.57
CA VAL A 65 -16.06 14.91 10.33
C VAL A 65 -15.97 16.43 10.27
N HIS A 66 -16.64 17.07 9.31
CA HIS A 66 -16.51 18.51 9.04
C HIS A 66 -16.71 19.35 10.33
N ALA A 67 -15.62 19.82 10.95
CA ALA A 67 -15.64 20.58 12.21
C ALA A 67 -15.09 22.01 12.02
N GLY A 68 -15.24 22.56 10.82
CA GLY A 68 -14.65 23.83 10.38
C GLY A 68 -15.69 24.85 9.89
N GLY A 69 -16.79 25.04 10.63
CA GLY A 69 -17.68 26.20 10.45
C GLY A 69 -18.73 26.09 9.32
N VAL A 70 -19.97 26.43 9.70
CA VAL A 70 -21.24 26.37 8.95
C VAL A 70 -21.74 24.94 8.64
N GLY A 71 -22.19 24.23 9.68
CA GLY A 71 -22.86 22.94 9.57
C GLY A 71 -23.16 22.30 10.93
N ALA A 72 -24.02 21.28 10.96
CA ALA A 72 -24.28 20.52 12.18
C ALA A 72 -23.06 19.67 12.56
N PRO A 73 -22.70 19.57 13.86
CA PRO A 73 -21.66 18.65 14.30
C PRO A 73 -22.08 17.22 13.94
N GLY A 74 -21.19 16.45 13.33
CA GLY A 74 -21.53 15.11 12.84
C GLY A 74 -21.86 15.04 11.33
N HIS A 75 -21.78 16.15 10.59
CA HIS A 75 -22.09 16.15 9.16
C HIS A 75 -21.01 15.42 8.34
N ASP A 76 -21.32 14.17 8.00
CA ASP A 76 -20.60 13.39 7.00
C ASP A 76 -21.08 13.79 5.60
N ILE A 77 -20.34 14.68 4.96
CA ILE A 77 -20.64 15.16 3.60
C ILE A 77 -20.45 14.08 2.53
N ASN A 78 -19.89 12.93 2.88
CA ASN A 78 -19.66 11.82 1.96
C ASN A 78 -20.92 10.95 1.79
N GLU A 79 -21.92 11.13 2.67
CA GLU A 79 -23.19 10.39 2.70
C GLU A 79 -24.40 11.35 2.58
N THR A 80 -24.40 12.18 1.54
CA THR A 80 -25.46 13.20 1.34
C THR A 80 -26.72 12.65 0.68
N SER A 81 -26.68 11.44 0.12
CA SER A 81 -27.78 10.86 -0.65
C SER A 81 -28.64 9.93 0.21
N ASP A 82 -29.97 10.14 0.21
CA ASP A 82 -30.91 9.19 0.81
C ASP A 82 -30.88 7.84 0.07
N PRO A 83 -31.07 6.70 0.76
CA PRO A 83 -31.10 5.38 0.13
C PRO A 83 -32.35 5.15 -0.74
N MET A 84 -33.30 6.09 -0.78
CA MET A 84 -34.55 5.97 -1.52
C MET A 84 -34.62 6.98 -2.67
N THR A 85 -34.39 6.49 -3.89
CA THR A 85 -34.87 7.12 -5.11
C THR A 85 -36.33 6.69 -5.34
N VAL A 86 -37.28 7.63 -5.26
CA VAL A 86 -38.62 7.50 -5.84
C VAL A 86 -38.72 8.27 -7.14
#